data_AF-A0A969ETV5-F1
#
_entry.id   AF-A0A969ETV5-F1
#
_cell.length_a   1.000
_cell.length_b   1.000
_cell.length_c   1.000
_cell.angle_alpha   90.00
_cell.angle_beta   90.00
_cell.angle_gamma   90.00
#
_symmetry.space_group_name_H-M   'P 1'
#
loop_
_entity.id
_entity.type
_entity.pdbx_description
1 polymer ?
#
loop_
_entity_poly.entity_id
_entity_poly.type
_entity_poly.pdbx_seq_one_letter_code
_entity_poly.pdbx_strand_id
1 'polypeptide(L)' 'MGLNRLMLEQQDPRTWRGQAMLPVCSNGRTDWRITVEIDDGHRYMSDFFTVVTP' A
#
# COMPACT_ATOMS: atom_id res chain seq x y z
N MET A 1 -5.09 -7.02 13.54
CA MET A 1 -5.12 -7.29 12.08
C MET A 1 -3.75 -6.91 11.54
N GLY A 2 -3.06 -7.83 10.86
CA GLY A 2 -1.66 -7.62 10.43
C GLY A 2 -1.54 -6.64 9.27
N LEU A 3 -0.32 -6.13 9.04
CA LEU A 3 0.01 -5.32 7.87
C LEU A 3 -0.10 -6.17 6.60
N ASN A 4 -0.69 -5.61 5.55
CA ASN A 4 -0.65 -6.21 4.21
C ASN A 4 0.80 -6.21 3.71
N ARG A 5 1.53 -7.30 3.95
CA ARG A 5 2.85 -7.53 3.34
C ARG A 5 2.62 -8.18 1.98
N LEU A 6 3.03 -7.48 0.94
CA LEU A 6 2.89 -7.90 -0.44
C LEU A 6 4.24 -7.76 -1.14
N MET A 7 4.52 -8.67 -2.07
CA MET A 7 5.72 -8.58 -2.89
C MET A 7 5.44 -7.62 -4.04
N LEU A 8 6.33 -6.65 -4.23
CA LEU A 8 6.25 -5.76 -5.38
C LEU A 8 6.81 -6.47 -6.61
N GLU A 9 6.11 -6.34 -7.74
CA GLU A 9 6.58 -6.82 -9.03
C GLU A 9 7.12 -5.65 -9.85
N GLN A 10 8.34 -5.81 -10.37
CA GLN A 10 8.92 -4.80 -11.25
C GLN A 10 8.14 -4.76 -12.57
N GLN A 11 7.61 -3.60 -12.93
CA GLN A 11 6.91 -3.39 -14.21
C GLN A 11 7.83 -2.76 -15.26
N ASP A 12 8.70 -1.86 -14.82
CA ASP A 12 9.70 -1.16 -15.61
C ASP A 12 10.98 -0.95 -14.77
N PRO A 13 12.13 -0.57 -15.37
CA PRO A 13 13.37 -0.35 -14.62
C PRO A 13 13.26 0.65 -13.46
N ARG A 14 12.25 1.53 -13.47
CA ARG A 14 12.00 2.54 -12.43
C ARG A 14 10.66 2.38 -11.71
N THR A 15 9.87 1.38 -12.06
CA THR A 15 8.48 1.26 -11.59
C THR A 15 8.22 -0.11 -11.00
N TRP A 16 7.76 -0.12 -9.75
CA TRP A 16 7.31 -1.31 -9.03
C TRP A 16 5.81 -1.22 -8.79
N ARG A 17 5.11 -2.35 -8.93
CA ARG A 17 3.66 -2.45 -8.70
C ARG A 17 3.37 -3.43 -7.57
N GLY A 18 2.50 -3.01 -6.66
CA GLY A 18 1.91 -3.85 -5.63
C GLY A 18 0.39 -3.71 -5.64
N GLN A 19 -0.32 -4.80 -5.37
CA GLN A 19 -1.77 -4.78 -5.20
C GLN A 19 -2.12 -5.21 -3.77
N ALA A 20 -2.87 -4.37 -3.06
CA ALA A 20 -3.37 -4.66 -1.73
C ALA A 20 -4.89 -4.67 -1.75
N MET A 21 -5.49 -5.66 -1.08
CA MET A 21 -6.91 -5.62 -0.75
C MET A 21 -7.08 -4.89 0.57
N LEU A 22 -7.82 -3.78 0.53
CA LEU A 22 -8.22 -3.08 1.74
C LEU A 22 -9.36 -3.86 2.40
N PRO A 23 -9.32 -4.12 3.73
CA PRO A 23 -10.41 -4.80 4.40
C PRO A 23 -11.69 -3.96 4.27
N VAL A 24 -12.67 -4.48 3.54
CA VAL A 24 -13.92 -3.79 3.15
C VAL A 24 -14.85 -3.52 4.34
N CYS A 25 -14.54 -4.06 5.53
CA CYS A 25 -15.29 -3.79 6.76
C CYS A 25 -14.85 -2.46 7.42
N SER A 26 -14.70 -1.40 6.64
CA SER A 26 -14.63 -0.06 7.17
C SER A 26 -16.06 0.44 7.38
N ASN A 27 -16.56 0.46 8.62
CA ASN A 27 -17.86 1.06 8.99
C ASN A 27 -18.02 2.50 8.42
N GLY A 28 -18.42 2.63 7.15
CA GLY A 28 -18.49 3.91 6.44
C GLY A 28 -17.16 4.65 6.23
N ARG A 29 -16.00 4.05 6.53
CA ARG A 29 -14.70 4.74 6.36
C ARG A 29 -14.19 4.56 4.93
N THR A 30 -14.06 5.67 4.22
CA THR A 30 -13.60 5.73 2.83
C THR A 30 -12.19 6.30 2.71
N ASP A 31 -11.67 6.92 3.76
CA ASP A 31 -10.31 7.45 3.86
C ASP A 31 -9.32 6.40 4.37
N TRP A 32 -8.19 6.30 3.67
CA TRP A 32 -7.13 5.33 3.96
C TRP A 32 -5.77 6.01 3.95
N ARG A 33 -4.95 5.70 4.96
CA ARG A 33 -3.50 5.95 4.95
C ARG A 33 -2.78 4.64 4.63
N ILE A 34 -1.98 4.66 3.58
CA ILE A 34 -1.16 3.55 3.13
C ILE A 34 0.29 3.92 3.44
N THR A 35 0.94 3.14 4.31
CA THR A 35 2.38 3.27 4.56
C THR A 35 3.10 2.21 3.76
N VAL A 36 3.94 2.64 2.82
CA VAL A 36 4.79 1.74 2.03
C VAL A 36 6.18 1.76 2.64
N GLU A 37 6.66 0.57 3.02
CA GLU A 37 8.01 0.35 3.50
C GLU A 37 8.75 -0.55 2.50
N ILE A 38 9.86 -0.05 1.97
CA ILE A 38 10.77 -0.81 1.12
C ILE A 38 12.03 -1.08 1.94
N ASP A 39 12.41 -2.34 2.02
CA ASP A 39 13.63 -2.80 2.68
C ASP A 39 14.45 -3.62 1.66
N ASP A 40 15.49 -2.99 1.12
CA ASP A 40 16.47 -3.60 0.20
C ASP A 40 17.90 -3.56 0.78
N GLY A 41 18.02 -3.44 2.11
CA GLY A 41 19.24 -3.02 2.80
C GLY A 41 19.25 -1.53 3.15
N HIS A 42 18.39 -0.73 2.53
CA HIS A 42 18.01 0.61 2.97
C HIS A 42 16.52 0.66 3.24
N ARG A 43 16.12 1.39 4.30
CA ARG A 43 14.73 1.53 4.68
C ARG A 43 14.15 2.83 4.11
N TYR A 44 13.23 2.69 3.17
CA TYR A 44 12.45 3.81 2.64
C TYR A 44 11.01 3.72 3.14
N MET A 45 10.45 4.84 3.59
CA MET A 45 9.07 4.93 4.06
C MET A 45 8.36 6.09 3.39
N SER A 46 7.16 5.83 2.84
CA SER A 46 6.29 6.86 2.28
C SER A 46 4.84 6.62 2.70
N ASP A 47 4.14 7.70 2.99
CA ASP A 47 2.71 7.69 3.29
C ASP A 47 1.91 8.18 2.09
N PHE A 48 0.85 7.45 1.77
CA PHE A 48 -0.11 7.82 0.73
C PHE A 48 -1.50 7.91 1.36
N PHE A 49 -2.25 8.95 0.99
CA PHE A 49 -3.63 9.14 1.42
C PHE A 49 -4.53 8.91 0.22
N THR A 50 -5.55 8.06 0.37
CA THR A 50 -6.52 7.79 -0.68
C THR A 50 -7.93 7.78 -0.12
N VAL A 51 -8.88 8.14 -0.98
CA VAL A 51 -10.32 8.07 -0.71
C VAL A 51 -10.92 7.12 -1.73
N VAL A 52 -11.60 6.08 -1.26
CA VAL A 52 -12.36 5.18 -2.14
C VAL A 52 -13.71 5.83 -2.42
N THR A 53 -13.93 6.26 -3.66
CA THR A 53 -15.25 6.66 -4.15
C THR A 53 -16.05 5.42 -4.53
N PRO A 54 -17.33 5.30 -4.10
CA PRO A 54 -18.21 4.20 -4.48
C PRO A 54 -18.53 4.18 -5.99
#